data_AF-A0A660ZEN3-F1
#
_entry.id   AF-A0A660ZEN3-F1
#
_cell.length_a   1.000
_cell.length_b   1.000
_cell.length_c   1.000
_cell.angle_alpha   90.00
_cell.angle_beta   90.00
_cell.angle_gamma   90.00
#
_symmetry.space_group_name_H-M   'P 1'
#
loop_
_entity.id
_entity.type
_entity.pdbx_description
1 polymer ?
#
loop_
_entity_poly.entity_id
_entity_poly.type
_entity_poly.pdbx_seq_one_letter_code
_entity_poly.pdbx_strand_id
1 'polypeptide(L)'
;VVVAHPEEFPLQKEIVEKAKKNAEANGGKLEFVGDMDEAVRDADIVIPKNWGGFAYFEDYDDSDEVKAEMKANLEKHKDWILTEERFKLAKPDAKVMHALPADRNKEVVDAVLDSPNSIIYDEAENRLHTAKAVLALTMGGRP
;
A
#
# COMPACT_ATOMS: atom_id res chain seq x y z
N VAL A 1 11.70 3.94 1.32
CA VAL A 1 10.45 3.18 1.10
C VAL A 1 10.76 1.73 1.40
N VAL A 2 9.97 1.11 2.28
CA VAL A 2 10.04 -0.33 2.55
C VAL A 2 8.71 -0.93 2.12
N VAL A 3 8.75 -1.96 1.29
CA VAL A 3 7.57 -2.71 0.87
C VAL A 3 7.62 -4.05 1.58
N ALA A 4 6.65 -4.29 2.46
CA ALA A 4 6.43 -5.62 3.02
C ALA A 4 5.38 -6.36 2.19
N HIS A 5 5.66 -7.60 1.81
CA HIS A 5 4.65 -8.55 1.31
C HIS A 5 5.02 -9.99 1.67
N PRO A 6 4.06 -10.92 1.80
CA PRO A 6 4.37 -12.35 1.84
C PRO A 6 5.00 -12.79 0.52
N GLU A 7 5.82 -13.84 0.57
CA GLU A 7 6.55 -14.35 -0.60
C GLU A 7 5.63 -14.65 -1.80
N GLU A 8 4.40 -15.10 -1.55
CA GLU A 8 3.43 -15.45 -2.60
C GLU A 8 2.79 -14.24 -3.31
N PHE A 9 3.05 -13.01 -2.85
CA PHE A 9 2.45 -11.80 -3.44
C PHE A 9 3.48 -10.80 -3.95
N PRO A 10 4.39 -11.19 -4.86
CA PRO A 10 5.36 -10.27 -5.44
C PRO A 10 4.68 -9.17 -6.28
N LEU A 11 5.42 -8.09 -6.53
CA LEU A 11 5.05 -7.05 -7.50
C LEU A 11 5.69 -7.34 -8.86
N GLN A 12 5.09 -6.84 -9.94
CA GLN A 12 5.66 -6.89 -11.29
C GLN A 12 7.12 -6.38 -11.33
N LYS A 13 8.01 -7.19 -11.92
CA LYS A 13 9.45 -6.92 -11.97
C LYS A 13 9.77 -5.56 -12.60
N GLU A 14 9.09 -5.21 -13.69
CA GLU A 14 9.34 -3.94 -14.38
C GLU A 14 9.01 -2.72 -13.51
N ILE A 15 7.93 -2.78 -12.74
CA ILE A 15 7.54 -1.74 -11.78
C ILE A 15 8.57 -1.63 -10.65
N VAL A 16 9.01 -2.77 -10.11
CA VAL A 16 10.05 -2.82 -9.06
C VAL A 16 11.36 -2.20 -9.56
N GLU A 17 11.82 -2.57 -10.75
CA GLU A 17 13.06 -2.03 -11.33
C GLU A 17 12.95 -0.53 -11.61
N LYS A 18 11.80 -0.05 -12.07
CA LYS A 18 11.55 1.39 -12.22
C LYS A 18 11.59 2.11 -10.88
N ALA A 19 10.99 1.54 -9.83
CA ALA A 19 10.98 2.12 -8.49
C ALA A 19 12.40 2.17 -7.88
N LYS A 20 13.23 1.14 -8.07
CA LYS A 20 14.63 1.14 -7.65
C LYS A 20 15.42 2.26 -8.32
N LYS A 21 15.33 2.38 -9.64
CA LYS A 21 15.99 3.46 -10.40
C LYS A 21 15.56 4.85 -9.93
N ASN A 22 14.27 5.04 -9.64
CA ASN A 22 13.77 6.30 -9.09
C ASN A 22 14.36 6.60 -7.72
N ALA A 23 14.46 5.60 -6.84
CA ALA A 23 15.06 5.77 -5.51
C ALA A 23 16.55 6.18 -5.64
N GLU A 24 17.33 5.44 -6.43
CA GLU A 24 18.75 5.72 -6.67
C GLU A 24 18.97 7.13 -7.24
N ALA A 25 18.20 7.51 -8.26
CA ALA A 25 18.32 8.81 -8.91
C ALA A 25 17.98 10.01 -8.01
N ASN A 26 17.21 9.80 -6.94
CA ASN A 26 16.75 10.86 -6.04
C ASN A 26 17.32 10.75 -4.62
N GLY A 27 18.37 9.94 -4.42
CA GLY A 27 19.02 9.75 -3.11
C GLY A 27 18.15 9.04 -2.07
N GLY A 28 17.10 8.35 -2.52
CA GLY A 28 16.24 7.52 -1.69
C GLY A 28 16.71 6.06 -1.63
N LYS A 29 15.95 5.25 -0.90
CA LYS A 29 16.17 3.80 -0.75
C LYS A 29 14.85 3.07 -0.93
N LEU A 30 14.90 1.92 -1.62
CA LEU A 30 13.78 0.99 -1.75
C LEU A 30 14.22 -0.38 -1.23
N GLU A 31 13.46 -0.94 -0.31
CA GLU A 31 13.70 -2.26 0.27
C GLU A 31 12.43 -3.12 0.23
N PHE A 32 12.62 -4.42 0.17
CA PHE A 32 11.55 -5.41 0.22
C PHE A 32 11.81 -6.35 1.39
N VAL A 33 10.80 -6.57 2.21
CA VAL A 33 10.87 -7.41 3.40
C VAL A 33 9.68 -8.37 3.45
N GLY A 34 9.85 -9.50 4.14
CA GLY A 34 8.79 -10.50 4.32
C GLY A 34 7.97 -10.30 5.59
N ASP A 35 8.36 -9.36 6.44
CA ASP A 35 7.75 -9.13 7.76
C ASP A 35 7.13 -7.73 7.86
N MET A 36 5.87 -7.67 8.31
CA MET A 36 5.14 -6.41 8.45
C MET A 36 5.74 -5.55 9.57
N ASP A 37 6.16 -6.15 10.68
CA ASP A 37 6.68 -5.40 11.84
C ASP A 37 8.03 -4.75 11.53
N GLU A 38 8.86 -5.41 10.72
CA GLU A 38 10.09 -4.86 10.15
C GLU A 38 9.82 -3.59 9.33
N ALA A 39 8.82 -3.62 8.44
CA ALA A 39 8.49 -2.45 7.62
C ALA A 39 7.80 -1.31 8.40
N VAL A 40 7.04 -1.64 9.44
CA VAL A 40 6.35 -0.63 10.28
C VAL A 40 7.32 0.05 11.25
N ARG A 41 8.40 -0.64 11.65
CA ARG A 41 9.38 -0.10 12.60
C ARG A 41 9.95 1.23 12.15
N ASP A 42 9.85 2.23 13.03
CA ASP A 42 10.34 3.60 12.81
C ASP A 42 9.76 4.30 11.56
N ALA A 43 8.67 3.78 10.98
CA ALA A 43 8.01 4.38 9.82
C ALA A 43 7.39 5.73 10.16
N ASP A 44 7.52 6.70 9.27
CA ASP A 44 6.80 7.98 9.33
C ASP A 44 5.38 7.87 8.75
N ILE A 45 5.18 6.98 7.77
CA ILE A 45 3.90 6.74 7.09
C ILE A 45 3.72 5.23 6.90
N VAL A 46 2.55 4.71 7.24
CA VAL A 46 2.17 3.29 7.04
C VAL A 46 0.95 3.21 6.13
N ILE A 47 1.05 2.42 5.06
CA ILE A 47 0.00 2.27 4.03
C ILE A 47 -0.40 0.78 3.92
N PRO A 48 -1.22 0.25 4.84
CA PRO A 48 -1.62 -1.15 4.83
C PRO A 48 -2.70 -1.39 3.76
N LYS A 49 -2.36 -2.04 2.65
CA LYS A 49 -3.34 -2.37 1.60
C LYS A 49 -3.06 -3.72 0.98
N ASN A 50 -4.11 -4.55 0.86
CA ASN A 50 -4.07 -5.75 0.05
C ASN A 50 -4.24 -5.38 -1.44
N TRP A 51 -3.38 -5.92 -2.31
CA TRP A 51 -3.50 -5.79 -3.77
C TRP A 51 -4.08 -7.04 -4.46
N GLY A 52 -4.66 -7.96 -3.69
CA GLY A 52 -5.36 -9.14 -4.17
C GLY A 52 -4.50 -10.09 -5.00
N GLY A 53 -3.17 -10.02 -4.85
CA GLY A 53 -2.16 -10.76 -5.61
C GLY A 53 -2.18 -10.56 -7.13
N PHE A 54 -3.06 -9.71 -7.67
CA PHE A 54 -3.11 -9.43 -9.11
C PHE A 54 -1.92 -8.59 -9.59
N ALA A 55 -1.23 -7.91 -8.66
CA ALA A 55 -0.11 -7.02 -8.95
C ALA A 55 1.14 -7.72 -9.52
N TYR A 56 1.16 -9.06 -9.57
CA TYR A 56 2.22 -9.83 -10.19
C TYR A 56 1.97 -10.17 -11.65
N PHE A 57 0.71 -10.35 -12.06
CA PHE A 57 0.43 -10.84 -13.41
C PHE A 57 0.64 -9.72 -14.44
N GLU A 58 1.47 -9.98 -15.45
CA GLU A 58 1.64 -9.07 -16.60
C GLU A 58 0.35 -8.96 -17.40
N ASP A 59 -0.33 -10.10 -17.59
CA ASP A 59 -1.65 -10.21 -18.18
C ASP A 59 -2.67 -10.62 -17.12
N TYR A 60 -3.80 -9.92 -17.04
CA TYR A 60 -4.88 -10.27 -16.12
C TYR A 60 -5.44 -11.66 -16.48
N ASP A 61 -5.27 -12.62 -15.56
CA ASP A 61 -5.82 -13.98 -15.65
C ASP A 61 -6.81 -14.18 -14.50
N ASP A 62 -8.07 -14.47 -14.85
CA ASP A 62 -9.14 -14.73 -13.90
C ASP A 62 -9.73 -16.13 -14.04
N SER A 63 -8.94 -17.07 -14.56
CA SER A 63 -9.27 -18.49 -14.55
C SER A 63 -9.57 -19.00 -13.14
N ASP A 64 -10.37 -20.05 -13.06
CA ASP A 64 -10.76 -20.67 -11.79
C ASP A 64 -9.53 -21.22 -11.04
N GLU A 65 -8.51 -21.67 -11.78
CA GLU A 65 -7.22 -22.12 -11.25
C GLU A 65 -6.49 -20.98 -10.53
N VAL A 66 -6.33 -19.82 -11.18
CA VAL A 66 -5.66 -18.65 -10.59
C VAL A 66 -6.44 -18.13 -9.38
N LYS A 67 -7.78 -18.07 -9.47
CA LYS A 67 -8.63 -17.68 -8.34
C LYS A 67 -8.50 -18.65 -7.15
N ALA A 68 -8.39 -19.95 -7.41
CA ALA A 68 -8.22 -20.96 -6.36
C ALA A 68 -6.85 -20.86 -5.69
N GLU A 69 -5.77 -20.69 -6.46
CA GLU A 69 -4.43 -20.47 -5.92
C GLU A 69 -4.36 -19.18 -5.10
N MET A 70 -4.90 -18.08 -5.63
CA MET A 70 -4.98 -16.80 -4.94
C MET A 70 -5.66 -16.91 -3.59
N LYS A 71 -6.83 -17.58 -3.57
CA LYS A 71 -7.57 -17.84 -2.33
C LYS A 71 -6.75 -18.67 -1.36
N ALA A 72 -6.09 -19.74 -1.83
CA ALA A 72 -5.26 -20.58 -0.97
C ALA A 72 -4.09 -19.81 -0.35
N ASN A 73 -3.46 -18.90 -1.11
CA ASN A 73 -2.37 -18.05 -0.60
C ASN A 73 -2.90 -17.01 0.39
N LEU A 74 -4.03 -16.34 0.11
CA LEU A 74 -4.64 -15.38 1.03
C LEU A 74 -5.03 -16.02 2.37
N GLU A 75 -5.51 -17.26 2.35
CA GLU A 75 -5.88 -17.99 3.57
C GLU A 75 -4.70 -18.26 4.51
N LYS A 76 -3.46 -18.28 4.01
CA LYS A 76 -2.25 -18.43 4.83
C LYS A 76 -1.91 -17.16 5.64
N HIS A 77 -2.35 -16.00 5.18
CA HIS A 77 -1.91 -14.68 5.67
C HIS A 77 -3.09 -13.88 6.24
N LYS A 78 -3.99 -14.54 6.99
CA LYS A 78 -5.11 -13.85 7.66
C LYS A 78 -4.67 -12.93 8.80
N ASP A 79 -3.44 -13.06 9.25
CA ASP A 79 -2.78 -12.28 10.29
C ASP A 79 -2.01 -11.06 9.74
N TRP A 80 -2.01 -10.87 8.41
CA TRP A 80 -1.50 -9.68 7.72
C TRP A 80 -2.45 -8.49 7.88
N ILE A 81 -2.59 -8.05 9.13
CA ILE A 81 -3.46 -6.96 9.55
C ILE A 81 -2.62 -5.96 10.34
N LEU A 82 -2.69 -4.68 9.99
CA LEU A 82 -2.11 -3.63 10.82
C LEU A 82 -2.94 -3.46 12.10
N THR A 83 -2.47 -4.06 13.20
CA THR A 83 -3.05 -3.91 14.53
C THR A 83 -2.49 -2.69 15.26
N GLU A 84 -3.09 -2.32 16.39
CA GLU A 84 -2.56 -1.27 17.27
C GLU A 84 -1.17 -1.63 17.82
N GLU A 85 -0.91 -2.91 18.16
CA GLU A 85 0.42 -3.31 18.64
C GLU A 85 1.49 -3.15 17.57
N ARG A 86 1.17 -3.56 16.33
CA ARG A 86 2.08 -3.38 15.20
C ARG A 86 2.31 -1.90 14.91
N PHE A 87 1.24 -1.09 14.90
CA PHE A 87 1.36 0.34 14.61
C PHE A 87 2.18 1.09 15.66
N LYS A 88 2.21 0.64 16.92
CA LYS A 88 3.10 1.20 17.97
C LYS A 88 4.60 1.02 17.69
N LEU A 89 4.98 0.19 16.71
CA LEU A 89 6.37 0.08 16.26
C LEU A 89 6.80 1.25 15.36
N ALA A 90 5.83 1.96 14.76
CA ALA A 90 6.09 3.17 13.99
C ALA A 90 6.47 4.34 14.91
N LYS A 91 6.87 5.47 14.32
CA LYS A 91 7.14 6.68 15.08
C LYS A 91 5.87 7.19 15.79
N PRO A 92 6.00 7.88 16.95
CA PRO A 92 4.83 8.38 17.69
C PRO A 92 3.91 9.31 16.88
N ASP A 93 4.46 10.06 15.93
CA ASP A 93 3.75 10.99 15.04
C ASP A 93 3.46 10.40 13.66
N ALA A 94 3.73 9.11 13.46
CA ALA A 94 3.50 8.43 12.19
C ALA A 94 2.05 8.56 11.74
N LYS A 95 1.82 8.61 10.42
CA LYS A 95 0.47 8.65 9.85
C LYS A 95 0.09 7.34 9.17
N VAL A 96 -1.20 7.04 9.21
CA VAL A 96 -1.78 5.92 8.46
C VAL A 96 -2.58 6.45 7.29
N MET A 97 -2.32 5.87 6.12
CA MET A 97 -3.02 6.14 4.86
C MET A 97 -3.66 4.86 4.33
N HIS A 98 -4.78 4.98 3.63
CA HIS A 98 -5.47 3.86 2.99
C HIS A 98 -6.45 4.41 1.94
N ALA A 99 -6.34 3.89 0.71
CA ALA A 99 -7.03 4.44 -0.45
C ALA A 99 -8.58 4.38 -0.45
N LEU A 100 -9.21 3.76 0.55
CA LEU A 100 -10.66 3.54 0.72
C LEU A 100 -11.40 2.89 -0.50
N PRO A 101 -12.43 2.05 -0.25
CA PRO A 101 -12.81 1.52 1.04
C PRO A 101 -11.72 0.58 1.60
N ALA A 102 -11.57 0.61 2.93
CA ALA A 102 -10.72 -0.32 3.65
C ALA A 102 -11.52 -1.56 4.08
N ASP A 103 -10.92 -2.73 3.91
CA ASP A 103 -11.47 -3.96 4.49
C ASP A 103 -11.11 -3.98 5.99
N ARG A 104 -11.95 -3.32 6.77
CA ARG A 104 -11.83 -3.20 8.24
C ARG A 104 -11.67 -4.57 8.88
N ASN A 105 -10.69 -4.67 9.77
CA ASN A 105 -10.31 -5.89 10.49
C ASN A 105 -9.83 -7.04 9.58
N LYS A 106 -9.46 -6.75 8.32
CA LYS A 106 -8.77 -7.68 7.41
C LYS A 106 -7.47 -7.12 6.84
N GLU A 107 -7.37 -5.79 6.70
CA GLU A 107 -6.14 -5.11 6.30
C GLU A 107 -5.58 -4.25 7.44
N VAL A 108 -6.48 -3.63 8.20
CA VAL A 108 -6.17 -2.72 9.30
C VAL A 108 -7.35 -2.71 10.28
N VAL A 109 -7.06 -2.66 11.58
CA VAL A 109 -8.10 -2.64 12.62
C VAL A 109 -8.78 -1.27 12.73
N ASP A 110 -10.03 -1.28 13.18
CA ASP A 110 -10.83 -0.06 13.34
C ASP A 110 -10.12 1.00 14.19
N ALA A 111 -9.52 0.58 15.31
CA ALA A 111 -8.83 1.47 16.23
C ALA A 111 -7.68 2.25 15.58
N VAL A 112 -7.02 1.70 14.56
CA VAL A 112 -5.95 2.40 13.83
C VAL A 112 -6.55 3.37 12.81
N LEU A 113 -7.55 2.95 12.04
CA LEU A 113 -8.22 3.80 11.04
C LEU A 113 -8.97 4.99 11.66
N ASP A 114 -9.51 4.81 12.87
CA ASP A 114 -10.28 5.83 13.58
C ASP A 114 -9.40 6.64 14.57
N SER A 115 -8.09 6.38 14.57
CA SER A 115 -7.13 7.08 15.43
C SER A 115 -6.83 8.51 14.94
N PRO A 116 -6.32 9.40 15.81
CA PRO A 116 -5.80 10.71 15.41
C PRO A 116 -4.59 10.67 14.45
N ASN A 117 -3.96 9.49 14.30
CA ASN A 117 -2.84 9.28 13.36
C ASN A 117 -3.34 8.92 11.95
N SER A 118 -4.60 8.56 11.80
CA SER A 118 -5.22 8.29 10.50
C SER A 118 -5.52 9.57 9.74
N ILE A 119 -5.10 9.62 8.48
CA ILE A 119 -5.37 10.75 7.57
C ILE A 119 -6.16 10.30 6.33
N ILE A 120 -6.89 9.18 6.42
CA ILE A 120 -7.62 8.56 5.30
C ILE A 120 -8.66 9.49 4.66
N TYR A 121 -9.26 10.41 5.43
CA TYR A 121 -10.24 11.35 4.89
C TYR A 121 -9.58 12.54 4.20
N ASP A 122 -8.47 13.05 4.74
CA ASP A 122 -7.67 14.09 4.08
C ASP A 122 -7.05 13.54 2.78
N GLU A 123 -6.57 12.28 2.80
CA GLU A 123 -6.13 11.56 1.61
C GLU A 123 -7.25 11.47 0.56
N ALA A 124 -8.46 11.08 0.97
CA ALA A 124 -9.60 10.98 0.07
C ALA A 124 -10.00 12.34 -0.53
N GLU A 125 -10.03 13.41 0.28
CA GLU A 125 -10.33 14.77 -0.18
C GLU A 125 -9.29 15.27 -1.20
N ASN A 126 -8.01 14.99 -0.96
CA ASN A 126 -6.92 15.40 -1.85
C ASN A 126 -7.07 14.87 -3.27
N ARG A 127 -7.76 13.73 -3.48
CA ARG A 127 -8.04 13.20 -4.82
C ARG A 127 -8.80 14.20 -5.72
N LEU A 128 -9.71 15.00 -5.14
CA LEU A 128 -10.43 16.05 -5.89
C LEU A 128 -9.47 17.12 -6.39
N HIS A 129 -8.54 17.54 -5.54
CA HIS A 129 -7.57 18.59 -5.87
C HIS A 129 -6.55 18.11 -6.90
N THR A 130 -6.07 16.86 -6.77
CA THR A 130 -5.22 16.22 -7.78
C THR A 130 -5.92 16.17 -9.14
N ALA A 131 -7.19 15.76 -9.19
CA ALA A 131 -7.96 15.72 -10.43
C ALA A 131 -8.10 17.11 -11.08
N LYS A 132 -8.41 18.15 -10.28
CA LYS A 132 -8.45 19.54 -10.77
C LYS A 132 -7.11 19.98 -11.37
N ALA A 133 -6.00 19.67 -10.70
CA ALA A 133 -4.67 20.04 -11.19
C ALA A 133 -4.33 19.36 -12.53
N VAL A 134 -4.63 18.06 -12.67
CA VAL A 134 -4.43 17.32 -13.93
C VAL A 134 -5.27 17.92 -15.06
N LEU A 135 -6.54 18.25 -14.80
CA LEU A 135 -7.41 18.89 -15.80
C LEU A 135 -6.90 20.28 -16.19
N ALA A 136 -6.47 21.09 -15.23
CA ALA A 136 -5.92 22.41 -15.52
C ALA A 136 -4.67 22.34 -16.40
N LEU A 137 -3.75 21.40 -16.12
CA LEU A 137 -2.50 21.24 -16.86
C LEU A 137 -2.69 20.66 -18.27
N THR A 138 -3.70 19.83 -18.48
CA THR A 138 -3.91 19.12 -19.75
C THR A 138 -4.99 19.74 -20.64
N MET A 139 -5.97 20.44 -20.05
CA MET A 139 -7.15 20.97 -20.73
C MET A 139 -7.40 22.46 -20.50
N GLY A 140 -6.72 23.10 -19.54
CA GLY A 140 -6.95 24.50 -19.18
C GLY A 140 -6.46 25.52 -20.22
N GLY A 141 -5.82 25.07 -21.30
CA GLY A 141 -5.02 25.92 -22.17
C GLY A 141 -3.71 26.32 -21.48
N ARG A 142 -2.62 26.43 -22.25
CA ARG A 142 -1.42 27.09 -21.72
C ARG A 142 -1.74 28.59 -21.58
N PRO A 143 -1.23 29.29 -20.56
CA PRO A 143 -1.16 30.75 -20.63
C PRO A 143 -0.43 31.20 -21.90
#